data_AF-U5S3N3-F1
#
_entry.id   AF-U5S3N3-F1
#
_cell.length_a   1.000
_cell.length_b   1.000
_cell.length_c   1.000
_cell.angle_alpha   90.00
_cell.angle_beta   90.00
_cell.angle_gamma   90.00
#
_symmetry.space_group_name_H-M   'P 1'
#
loop_
_entity.id
_entity.type
_entity.pdbx_description
1 polymer ?
#
loop_
_entity_poly.entity_id
_entity_poly.type
_entity_poly.pdbx_seq_one_letter_code
_entity_poly.pdbx_strand_id
1 'polypeptide(L)'
;LGLRSSETLRPQDFGVPRWEGTPEENLLTLRQVVRFLGGCDVGAQEMDSDVFKLFHEKSGGKQLVIENVDEAAETPTKLVIPA
;
A
#
# COMPACT_ATOMS: atom_id res chain seq x y z
N LEU A 1 11.23 1.00 -10.15
CA LEU A 1 9.89 1.30 -10.67
C LEU A 1 8.94 1.40 -9.47
N GLY A 2 8.94 2.52 -8.77
CA GLY A 2 7.94 2.80 -7.74
C GLY A 2 6.78 3.55 -8.38
N LEU A 3 5.54 3.18 -8.07
CA LEU A 3 4.38 4.00 -8.45
C LEU A 3 4.53 5.36 -7.77
N ARG A 4 4.75 6.41 -8.56
CA ARG A 4 4.55 7.78 -8.09
C ARG A 4 3.05 8.01 -8.06
N SER A 5 2.45 7.89 -6.88
CA SER A 5 1.00 8.01 -6.68
C SER A 5 0.43 9.30 -7.27
N SER A 6 1.21 10.40 -7.27
CA SER A 6 0.83 11.69 -7.85
C SER A 6 0.85 11.77 -9.38
N GLU A 7 1.56 10.87 -10.08
CA GLU A 7 1.75 10.89 -11.54
C GLU A 7 1.03 9.72 -12.25
N THR A 8 0.43 8.80 -11.48
CA THR A 8 -0.20 7.59 -12.04
C THR A 8 -1.66 7.88 -12.37
N LEU A 9 -2.06 7.64 -13.63
CA LEU A 9 -3.46 7.71 -14.05
C LEU A 9 -4.30 6.70 -13.26
N ARG A 10 -5.35 7.19 -12.59
CA ARG A 10 -6.24 6.37 -11.78
C ARG A 10 -7.57 6.18 -12.51
N PRO A 11 -8.27 5.05 -12.32
CA PRO A 11 -9.64 4.89 -12.82
C PRO A 11 -10.57 6.04 -12.40
N GLN A 12 -10.34 6.61 -11.21
CA GLN A 12 -11.09 7.75 -10.68
C GLN A 12 -10.96 9.00 -11.54
N ASP A 13 -9.84 9.20 -12.23
CA ASP A 13 -9.62 10.34 -13.12
C ASP A 13 -10.48 10.24 -14.40
N PHE A 14 -11.04 9.06 -14.68
CA PHE A 14 -11.97 8.78 -15.77
C PHE A 14 -13.43 8.61 -15.30
N GLY A 15 -13.74 9.02 -14.07
CA GLY A 15 -15.09 8.95 -13.49
C GLY A 15 -15.52 7.55 -13.03
N VAL A 16 -14.60 6.58 -12.97
CA VAL A 16 -14.88 5.26 -12.43
C VAL A 16 -14.84 5.33 -10.90
N PRO A 17 -15.93 4.96 -10.19
CA PRO A 17 -15.94 5.00 -8.74
C PRO A 17 -14.89 4.05 -8.16
N ARG A 18 -14.41 4.34 -6.93
CA ARG A 18 -13.53 3.43 -6.21
C ARG A 18 -14.30 2.14 -5.88
N TRP A 19 -13.63 1.00 -6.03
CA TRP A 19 -14.17 -0.27 -5.54
C TRP A 19 -14.29 -0.23 -4.01
N GLU A 20 -15.44 -0.65 -3.51
CA GLU A 20 -15.78 -0.73 -2.08
C GLU A 20 -16.40 -2.11 -1.84
N GLY A 21 -15.69 -2.96 -1.12
CA GLY A 21 -16.18 -4.27 -0.70
C GLY A 21 -15.86 -4.52 0.77
N THR A 22 -16.49 -5.54 1.34
CA THR A 22 -16.11 -6.04 2.68
C THR A 22 -14.65 -6.52 2.70
N PRO A 23 -13.99 -6.57 3.87
CA PRO A 23 -12.64 -7.12 3.98
C PRO A 23 -12.49 -8.51 3.33
N GLU A 24 -13.50 -9.36 3.49
CA GLU A 24 -13.54 -10.71 2.92
C GLU A 24 -13.62 -10.69 1.40
N GLU A 25 -14.47 -9.87 0.82
CA GLU A 25 -14.59 -9.71 -0.64
C GLU A 25 -13.30 -9.12 -1.25
N ASN A 26 -12.68 -8.17 -0.56
CA ASN A 26 -11.41 -7.59 -0.97
C ASN A 26 -10.29 -8.63 -0.93
N LEU A 27 -10.23 -9.48 0.10
CA LEU A 27 -9.25 -10.56 0.19
C LEU A 27 -9.48 -11.62 -0.91
N LEU A 28 -10.73 -11.95 -1.24
CA LEU A 28 -11.05 -12.83 -2.37
C LEU A 28 -10.57 -12.25 -3.69
N THR A 29 -10.75 -10.95 -3.90
CA THR A 29 -10.26 -10.23 -5.08
C THR A 29 -8.74 -10.26 -5.16
N LEU A 30 -8.05 -9.95 -4.05
CA LEU A 30 -6.59 -10.01 -3.96
C LEU A 30 -6.06 -11.42 -4.22
N ARG A 31 -6.73 -12.46 -3.71
CA ARG A 31 -6.36 -13.85 -3.98
C ARG A 31 -6.34 -14.16 -5.48
N GLN A 32 -7.35 -13.70 -6.22
CA GLN A 32 -7.39 -13.91 -7.67
C GLN A 32 -6.26 -13.16 -8.38
N VAL A 33 -5.98 -11.92 -7.96
CA VAL A 33 -4.87 -11.12 -8.52
C VAL A 33 -3.51 -11.78 -8.24
N VAL A 34 -3.27 -12.22 -7.00
CA VAL A 34 -2.01 -12.90 -6.62
C VAL A 34 -1.82 -14.17 -7.44
N ARG A 35 -2.86 -15.00 -7.60
CA ARG A 35 -2.81 -16.21 -8.43
C ARG A 35 -2.56 -15.89 -9.90
N PHE A 36 -3.22 -14.87 -10.44
CA PHE A 36 -3.01 -14.41 -11.81
C PHE A 36 -1.56 -13.96 -12.04
N LEU A 37 -0.94 -13.31 -11.06
CA LEU A 37 0.46 -12.87 -11.09
C LEU A 37 1.46 -13.99 -10.69
N GLY A 38 1.01 -15.24 -10.54
CA GLY A 38 1.86 -16.41 -10.28
C GLY A 38 2.20 -16.66 -8.81
N GLY A 39 1.61 -15.92 -7.87
CA GLY A 39 1.75 -16.17 -6.44
C GLY A 39 0.98 -17.40 -5.96
N CYS A 40 1.45 -18.02 -4.88
CA CYS A 40 0.81 -19.19 -4.28
C CYS A 40 -0.16 -18.80 -3.15
N ASP A 41 0.37 -18.22 -2.08
CA ASP A 41 -0.42 -17.93 -0.88
C ASP A 41 -0.67 -16.43 -0.73
N VAL A 42 -1.83 -16.09 -0.16
CA VAL A 42 -2.21 -14.73 0.18
C VAL A 42 -2.75 -14.71 1.61
N GLY A 43 -2.34 -13.70 2.37
CA GLY A 43 -2.80 -13.45 3.72
C GLY A 43 -2.88 -11.96 3.99
N ALA A 44 -3.60 -11.60 5.04
CA ALA A 44 -3.70 -10.24 5.55
C ALA A 44 -3.38 -10.25 7.04
N GLN A 45 -2.74 -9.19 7.52
CA GLN A 45 -2.36 -8.98 8.91
C GLN A 45 -2.63 -7.52 9.25
N GLU A 46 -3.21 -7.27 10.42
CA GLU A 46 -3.38 -5.91 10.93
C GLU A 46 -2.01 -5.27 11.18
N MET A 47 -1.88 -4.00 10.79
CA MET A 47 -0.65 -3.24 10.95
C MET A 47 -0.66 -2.53 12.30
N ASP A 48 0.31 -2.86 13.16
CA ASP A 48 0.48 -2.25 14.47
C ASP A 48 1.96 -1.95 14.75
N SER A 49 2.24 -1.42 15.94
CA SER A 49 3.60 -1.09 16.39
C SER A 49 4.54 -2.29 16.42
N ASP A 50 4.04 -3.52 16.52
CA ASP A 50 4.87 -4.73 16.52
C ASP A 50 5.22 -5.14 15.09
N VAL A 51 4.27 -5.11 14.17
CA VAL A 51 4.50 -5.39 12.74
C VAL A 51 5.46 -4.37 12.13
N PHE A 52 5.34 -3.09 12.51
CA PHE A 52 6.22 -2.03 12.01
C PHE A 52 7.71 -2.24 12.36
N LYS A 53 8.04 -3.02 13.39
CA LYS A 53 9.43 -3.38 13.72
C LYS A 53 10.10 -4.25 12.66
N LEU A 54 9.32 -4.93 11.82
CA LEU A 54 9.84 -5.75 10.74
C LEU A 54 10.30 -4.92 9.53
N PHE A 55 10.00 -3.61 9.53
CA PHE A 55 10.29 -2.74 8.40
C PHE A 55 11.71 -2.19 8.52
N HIS A 56 12.33 -1.92 7.38
CA HIS A 56 13.61 -1.22 7.38
C HIS A 56 13.45 0.23 7.85
N GLU A 57 14.32 0.70 8.73
CA GLU A 57 14.36 2.10 9.17
C GLU A 57 14.65 3.07 8.01
N LYS A 58 15.34 2.59 6.97
CA LYS A 58 15.70 3.37 5.78
C LYS A 58 15.50 2.57 4.50
N SER A 59 15.06 3.25 3.45
CA SER A 59 14.98 2.71 2.10
C SER A 59 15.42 3.77 1.09
N GLY A 60 16.32 3.40 0.17
CA GLY A 60 16.85 4.32 -0.84
C GLY A 60 17.53 5.58 -0.28
N GLY A 61 18.13 5.49 0.91
CA GLY A 61 18.76 6.63 1.61
C GLY A 61 17.79 7.55 2.34
N LYS A 62 16.48 7.29 2.25
CA LYS A 62 15.43 8.06 2.93
C LYS A 62 14.98 7.35 4.20
N GLN A 63 14.57 8.13 5.20
CA GLN A 63 14.04 7.58 6.45
C GLN A 63 12.59 7.12 6.27
N LEU A 64 12.28 5.91 6.71
CA LEU A 64 10.91 5.42 6.73
C LEU A 64 10.26 5.84 8.04
N VAL A 65 9.13 6.55 7.96
CA VAL A 65 8.42 7.08 9.12
C VAL A 65 6.94 6.70 9.04
N ILE A 66 6.37 6.44 10.21
CA ILE A 66 4.95 6.16 10.38
C ILE A 66 4.34 7.41 11.00
N GLU A 67 3.44 8.07 10.29
CA GLU A 67 2.83 9.34 10.69
C GLU A 67 1.31 9.25 10.51
N ASN A 68 0.56 9.94 11.37
CA ASN A 68 -0.90 10.08 11.21
C ASN A 68 -1.18 11.12 10.12
N VAL A 69 -1.21 10.64 8.87
CA VAL A 69 -1.50 11.41 7.65
C VAL A 69 -2.46 10.60 6.79
N ASP A 70 -3.30 11.27 6.01
CA ASP A 70 -4.33 10.57 5.22
C ASP A 70 -3.76 9.78 4.02
N GLU A 71 -2.65 10.23 3.45
CA GLU A 71 -2.06 9.66 2.24
C GLU A 71 -0.57 9.35 2.40
N ALA A 72 -0.13 8.26 1.78
CA ALA A 72 1.28 7.91 1.71
C ALA A 72 2.04 8.95 0.87
N ALA A 73 3.18 9.39 1.37
CA ALA A 73 3.96 10.45 0.75
C ALA A 73 5.45 10.11 0.68
N GLU A 74 6.10 10.56 -0.38
CA GLU A 74 7.55 10.52 -0.54
C GLU A 74 8.09 11.95 -0.62
N THR A 75 9.03 12.28 0.27
CA THR A 75 9.75 13.56 0.27
C THR A 75 11.22 13.33 -0.11
N PRO A 76 12.05 14.39 -0.24
CA PRO A 76 13.48 14.21 -0.47
C PRO A 76 14.19 13.42 0.63
N THR A 77 13.70 13.46 1.88
CA THR A 77 14.37 12.90 3.06
C THR A 77 13.65 11.72 3.71
N LYS A 78 12.32 11.65 3.58
CA LYS A 78 11.46 10.64 4.23
C LYS A 78 10.46 9.95 3.29
N LEU A 79 10.14 8.71 3.63
CA LEU A 79 9.03 7.90 3.11
C LEU A 79 8.00 7.75 4.24
N VAL A 80 6.76 8.21 4.00
CA VAL A 80 5.71 8.26 5.01
C VAL A 80 4.70 7.15 4.78
N ILE A 81 4.50 6.32 5.80
CA ILE A 81 3.42 5.33 5.87
C ILE A 81 2.32 5.89 6.78
N PRO A 82 1.08 6.03 6.28
CA PRO A 82 -0.09 6.38 7.08
C PRO A 82 -0.36 5.40 8.23
N ALA A 83 -0.74 5.92 9.40
CA ALA A 83 -1.21 5.15 10.55
C ALA A 83 -2.53 5.67 11.09
#